data_AF-A0A9L0JRS8-F1
#
_entry.id   AF-A0A9L0JRS8-F1
#
_cell.length_a   1.000
_cell.length_b   1.000
_cell.length_c   1.000
_cell.angle_alpha   90.00
_cell.angle_beta   90.00
_cell.angle_gamma   90.00
#
_symmetry.space_group_name_H-M   'P 1'
#
loop_
_entity.id
_entity.type
_entity.pdbx_description
1 polymer ?
#
loop_
_entity_poly.entity_id
_entity_poly.type
_entity_poly.pdbx_seq_one_letter_code
_entity_poly.pdbx_strand_id
1 'polypeptide(L)'
;MGTPARCWQKAEGRRRPQTRTDLAISPLPLCCVPRRCTMDAPTQVVNFGPGPAKLPRSVLLEIQKELLDYKGVGISVLEMSHRSSDFAKIVNNTENLVRELFIYVMGLVLEWIKNNGGAAAMEKLSSIKSQMIYDIIDNSQGFYVCPVEPRNRSRMNIPFRIGSAKGDDALEKRFLDKALELNMISLKGHRSVGGIRASLYNAVTIEDVQKLAAFMKNFLEMHQL
;
A
#
# COMPACT_ATOMS: atom_id res chain seq x y z
N MET A 1 26.53 20.57 -17.17
CA MET A 1 25.39 21.50 -17.33
C MET A 1 24.64 21.10 -18.59
N GLY A 2 23.33 20.82 -18.50
CA GLY A 2 22.54 20.44 -19.67
C GLY A 2 21.21 19.81 -19.30
N THR A 3 20.26 20.62 -18.86
CA THR A 3 18.82 20.28 -18.83
C THR A 3 18.19 20.53 -20.20
N PRO A 4 17.26 19.68 -20.67
CA PRO A 4 16.31 20.08 -21.69
C PRO A 4 14.91 20.19 -21.09
N ALA A 5 14.51 21.40 -20.73
CA ALA A 5 13.13 21.79 -20.54
C ALA A 5 12.72 22.67 -21.73
N ARG A 6 11.77 22.19 -22.57
CA ARG A 6 10.87 23.01 -23.39
C ARG A 6 10.05 22.13 -24.33
N CYS A 7 8.75 21.97 -24.05
CA CYS A 7 7.76 21.74 -25.09
C CYS A 7 6.33 21.94 -24.57
N TRP A 8 5.97 23.15 -24.12
CA TRP A 8 4.56 23.53 -24.01
C TRP A 8 4.42 25.04 -24.15
N GLN A 9 3.93 25.49 -25.31
CA GLN A 9 3.10 26.69 -25.49
C GLN A 9 2.85 26.94 -26.98
N LYS A 10 1.58 26.84 -27.39
CA LYS A 10 0.82 27.82 -28.19
C LYS A 10 -0.31 27.13 -28.97
N ALA A 11 -1.54 27.45 -28.61
CA ALA A 11 -2.67 27.43 -29.55
C ALA A 11 -3.80 28.32 -29.01
N GLU A 12 -3.73 29.63 -29.29
CA GLU A 12 -4.87 30.54 -29.22
C GLU A 12 -4.91 31.36 -30.52
N GLY A 13 -6.02 31.26 -31.27
CA GLY A 13 -6.16 31.95 -32.56
C GLY A 13 -7.49 31.67 -33.28
N ARG A 14 -8.47 32.54 -33.03
CA ARG A 14 -9.85 32.66 -33.54
C ARG A 14 -10.10 32.40 -35.04
N ARG A 15 -11.29 31.88 -35.41
CA ARG A 15 -12.44 32.63 -36.01
C ARG A 15 -13.69 31.78 -36.31
N ARG A 16 -14.87 32.42 -36.22
CA ARG A 16 -16.24 31.91 -36.49
C ARG A 16 -16.61 31.98 -38.00
N PRO A 17 -17.69 31.29 -38.45
CA PRO A 17 -17.90 30.86 -39.83
C PRO A 17 -18.63 31.88 -40.71
N GLN A 18 -18.44 31.79 -42.03
CA GLN A 18 -19.25 32.49 -43.03
C GLN A 18 -20.22 31.51 -43.72
N THR A 19 -21.49 31.91 -43.73
CA THR A 19 -22.62 31.29 -44.41
C THR A 19 -22.54 31.49 -45.92
N ARG A 20 -22.88 30.46 -46.70
CA ARG A 20 -23.31 30.65 -48.09
C ARG A 20 -24.52 29.76 -48.40
N THR A 21 -25.45 30.40 -49.06
CA THR A 21 -26.85 30.10 -49.36
C THR A 21 -27.06 29.01 -50.42
N ASP A 22 -28.13 28.26 -50.20
CA ASP A 22 -29.06 27.56 -51.10
C ASP A 22 -28.71 27.40 -52.59
N LEU A 23 -28.82 26.15 -53.07
CA LEU A 23 -29.36 25.78 -54.38
C LEU A 23 -29.87 24.33 -54.35
N ALA A 24 -30.93 24.07 -55.11
CA ALA A 24 -31.97 23.09 -54.79
C ALA A 24 -32.01 21.85 -55.73
N ILE A 25 -32.62 20.76 -55.21
CA ILE A 25 -33.37 19.64 -55.85
C ILE A 25 -32.60 18.51 -56.59
N SER A 26 -32.66 17.28 -56.03
CA SER A 26 -33.42 16.12 -56.59
C SER A 26 -33.52 14.99 -55.55
N PRO A 27 -34.61 14.18 -55.51
CA PRO A 27 -34.68 13.00 -54.64
C PRO A 27 -34.23 11.75 -55.40
N LEU A 28 -33.11 11.15 -54.97
CA LEU A 28 -32.68 9.81 -55.37
C LEU A 28 -32.84 8.84 -54.18
N PRO A 29 -33.07 7.54 -54.45
CA PRO A 29 -33.80 6.64 -53.56
C PRO A 29 -33.02 6.31 -52.29
N LEU A 30 -33.75 5.88 -51.26
CA LEU A 30 -33.24 5.40 -49.97
C LEU A 30 -32.10 4.40 -50.17
N CYS A 31 -30.86 4.90 -50.22
CA CYS A 31 -29.69 4.11 -49.91
C CYS A 31 -29.59 4.17 -48.39
N CYS A 32 -29.74 3.01 -47.73
CA CYS A 32 -29.47 2.85 -46.30
C CYS A 32 -28.05 3.35 -46.02
N VAL A 33 -27.92 4.62 -45.61
CA VAL A 33 -26.67 5.13 -45.05
C VAL A 33 -26.41 4.24 -43.83
N PRO A 34 -25.30 3.49 -43.77
CA PRO A 34 -24.96 2.81 -42.53
C PRO A 34 -24.90 3.94 -41.50
N ARG A 35 -25.75 3.87 -40.47
CA ARG A 35 -25.65 4.83 -39.35
C ARG A 35 -24.19 4.79 -38.96
N ARG A 36 -23.48 5.89 -39.23
CA ARG A 36 -22.14 6.09 -38.71
C ARG A 36 -22.38 6.10 -37.21
N CYS A 37 -22.17 4.96 -36.55
CA CYS A 37 -22.08 4.90 -35.11
C CYS A 37 -20.93 5.84 -34.79
N THR A 38 -21.27 7.10 -34.49
CA THR A 38 -20.38 7.96 -33.75
C THR A 38 -20.19 7.19 -32.46
N MET A 39 -19.05 6.51 -32.33
CA MET A 39 -18.64 5.95 -31.05
C MET A 39 -18.48 7.17 -30.16
N ASP A 40 -19.53 7.51 -29.43
CA ASP A 40 -19.42 8.43 -28.31
C ASP A 40 -18.29 7.89 -27.43
N ALA A 41 -17.43 8.79 -26.97
CA ALA A 41 -16.31 8.42 -26.11
C ALA A 41 -16.88 7.58 -24.94
N PRO A 42 -16.39 6.36 -24.72
CA PRO A 42 -17.04 5.45 -23.79
C PRO A 42 -17.06 6.08 -22.40
N THR A 43 -18.26 6.20 -21.82
CA THR A 43 -18.45 6.64 -20.43
C THR A 43 -17.62 5.76 -19.52
N GLN A 44 -16.63 6.37 -18.85
CA GLN A 44 -15.71 5.64 -17.99
C GLN A 44 -16.42 5.25 -16.68
N VAL A 45 -16.84 3.99 -16.59
CA VAL A 45 -17.41 3.42 -15.36
C VAL A 45 -16.28 3.17 -14.35
N VAL A 46 -16.46 3.64 -13.11
CA VAL A 46 -15.48 3.45 -12.03
C VAL A 46 -15.79 2.15 -11.30
N ASN A 47 -14.93 1.14 -11.49
CA ASN A 47 -14.98 -0.11 -10.71
C ASN A 47 -14.44 0.14 -9.29
N PHE A 48 -15.26 -0.14 -8.27
CA PHE A 48 -14.93 -0.11 -6.82
C PHE A 48 -14.85 -1.51 -6.19
N GLY A 49 -14.95 -2.58 -6.98
CA GLY A 49 -14.90 -3.95 -6.48
C GLY A 49 -13.56 -4.26 -5.79
N PRO A 50 -13.57 -5.15 -4.77
CA PRO A 50 -12.38 -5.47 -3.97
C PRO A 50 -11.34 -6.34 -4.72
N GLY A 51 -11.63 -6.77 -5.95
CA GLY A 51 -10.69 -7.51 -6.79
C GLY A 51 -11.27 -7.90 -8.16
N PRO A 52 -10.41 -8.34 -9.12
CA PRO A 52 -8.95 -8.21 -9.12
C PRO A 52 -8.50 -6.74 -9.13
N ALA A 53 -7.21 -6.49 -8.82
CA ALA A 53 -6.67 -5.15 -8.67
C ALA A 53 -6.97 -4.27 -9.91
N LYS A 54 -7.49 -3.07 -9.67
CA LYS A 54 -7.84 -2.11 -10.72
C LYS A 54 -6.58 -1.66 -11.47
N LEU A 55 -6.46 -2.06 -12.74
CA LEU A 55 -5.37 -1.61 -13.59
C LEU A 55 -5.62 -0.19 -14.12
N PRO A 56 -4.58 0.65 -14.25
CA PRO A 56 -4.69 1.93 -14.93
C PRO A 56 -5.17 1.77 -16.37
N ARG A 57 -5.96 2.74 -16.87
CA ARG A 57 -6.50 2.69 -18.24
C ARG A 57 -5.40 2.61 -19.30
N SER A 58 -4.26 3.26 -19.07
CA SER A 58 -3.09 3.18 -19.96
C SER A 58 -2.60 1.75 -20.14
N VAL A 59 -2.52 0.97 -19.05
CA VAL A 59 -2.10 -0.44 -19.07
C VAL A 59 -3.13 -1.29 -19.83
N LEU A 60 -4.42 -1.06 -19.61
CA LEU A 60 -5.49 -1.78 -20.32
C LEU A 60 -5.45 -1.55 -21.84
N LEU A 61 -5.13 -0.32 -22.28
CA LEU A 61 -4.99 0.00 -23.71
C LEU A 61 -3.76 -0.67 -24.33
N GLU A 62 -2.66 -0.76 -23.59
CA GLU A 62 -1.46 -1.48 -24.03
C GLU A 62 -1.75 -2.99 -24.17
N ILE A 63 -2.41 -3.58 -23.18
CA ILE A 63 -2.88 -4.97 -23.25
C ILE A 63 -3.80 -5.17 -24.45
N GLN A 64 -4.78 -4.29 -24.68
CA GLN A 64 -5.68 -4.38 -25.83
C GLN A 64 -4.92 -4.37 -27.16
N LYS A 65 -3.90 -3.52 -27.28
CA LYS A 65 -3.08 -3.40 -28.49
C LYS A 65 -2.22 -4.64 -28.73
N GLU A 66 -1.69 -5.25 -27.66
CA GLU A 66 -0.76 -6.39 -27.73
C GLU A 66 -1.44 -7.75 -27.54
N LEU A 67 -2.76 -7.79 -27.38
CA LEU A 67 -3.48 -9.01 -27.00
C LEU A 67 -3.35 -10.11 -28.05
N LEU A 68 -3.52 -9.78 -29.33
CA LEU A 68 -3.46 -10.73 -30.44
C LEU A 68 -2.02 -10.97 -30.93
N ASP A 69 -1.17 -9.97 -30.79
CA ASP A 69 0.24 -10.04 -31.17
C ASP A 69 1.08 -9.27 -30.14
N TYR A 70 1.77 -10.01 -29.28
CA TYR A 70 2.64 -9.40 -28.29
C TYR A 70 3.92 -8.91 -28.97
N LYS A 71 4.07 -7.58 -29.05
CA LYS A 71 5.27 -6.89 -29.53
C LYS A 71 5.78 -7.36 -30.90
N GLY A 72 4.90 -7.86 -31.78
CA GLY A 72 5.26 -8.29 -33.13
C GLY A 72 5.81 -9.71 -33.23
N VAL A 73 5.61 -10.55 -32.20
CA VAL A 73 6.01 -11.98 -32.22
C VAL A 73 5.05 -12.82 -33.08
N GLY A 74 3.85 -12.30 -33.37
CA GLY A 74 2.83 -12.95 -34.20
C GLY A 74 1.91 -13.90 -33.45
N ILE A 75 2.05 -14.01 -32.12
CA ILE A 75 1.18 -14.78 -31.24
C ILE A 75 0.83 -13.99 -29.98
N SER A 76 -0.31 -14.33 -29.37
CA SER A 76 -0.72 -13.75 -28.10
C SER A 76 0.22 -14.19 -26.97
N VAL A 77 0.43 -13.33 -25.98
CA VAL A 77 1.09 -13.71 -24.72
C VAL A 77 0.38 -14.89 -24.03
N LEU A 78 -0.93 -15.06 -24.25
CA LEU A 78 -1.73 -16.16 -23.70
C LEU A 78 -1.41 -17.51 -24.35
N GLU A 79 -0.80 -17.50 -25.54
CA GLU A 79 -0.45 -18.69 -26.32
C GLU A 79 1.06 -18.99 -26.30
N MET A 80 1.86 -18.06 -25.76
CA MET A 80 3.31 -18.21 -25.68
C MET A 80 3.71 -19.40 -24.81
N SER A 81 4.64 -20.21 -25.32
CA SER A 81 5.31 -21.23 -24.52
C SER A 81 6.14 -20.57 -23.42
N HIS A 82 6.02 -21.06 -22.18
CA HIS A 82 6.86 -20.65 -21.06
C HIS A 82 8.36 -20.92 -21.26
N ARG A 83 8.72 -21.72 -22.26
CA ARG A 83 10.11 -22.04 -22.62
C ARG A 83 10.66 -21.14 -23.73
N SER A 84 9.83 -20.27 -24.31
CA SER A 84 10.29 -19.37 -25.36
C SER A 84 11.19 -18.27 -24.80
N SER A 85 12.14 -17.81 -25.61
CA SER A 85 13.02 -16.70 -25.24
C SER A 85 12.23 -15.40 -25.03
N ASP A 86 11.13 -15.19 -25.77
CA ASP A 86 10.27 -14.02 -25.60
C ASP A 86 9.49 -14.04 -24.27
N PHE A 87 8.98 -15.21 -23.86
CA PHE A 87 8.37 -15.35 -22.55
C PHE A 87 9.41 -15.16 -21.43
N ALA A 88 10.63 -15.71 -21.60
CA ALA A 88 11.72 -15.49 -20.65
C ALA A 88 12.07 -14.00 -20.50
N LYS A 89 12.03 -13.19 -21.58
CA LYS A 89 12.21 -11.73 -21.49
C LYS A 89 11.13 -11.07 -20.64
N ILE A 90 9.87 -11.49 -20.75
CA ILE A 90 8.76 -10.95 -19.93
C ILE A 90 9.05 -11.19 -18.45
N VAL A 91 9.39 -12.44 -18.09
CA VAL A 91 9.69 -12.82 -16.71
C VAL A 91 10.88 -12.01 -16.18
N ASN A 92 12.01 -12.04 -16.90
CA ASN A 92 13.22 -11.32 -16.50
C ASN A 92 13.00 -9.81 -16.34
N ASN A 93 12.27 -9.19 -17.28
CA ASN A 93 11.94 -7.77 -17.18
C ASN A 93 11.05 -7.48 -15.96
N THR A 94 10.06 -8.33 -15.70
CA THR A 94 9.19 -8.20 -14.52
C THR A 94 9.99 -8.32 -13.23
N GLU A 95 10.87 -9.31 -13.13
CA GLU A 95 11.75 -9.48 -11.98
C GLU A 95 12.64 -8.26 -11.76
N ASN A 96 13.23 -7.72 -12.83
CA ASN A 96 14.07 -6.53 -12.77
C ASN A 96 13.29 -5.30 -12.30
N LEU A 97 12.11 -5.05 -12.86
CA LEU A 97 11.26 -3.92 -12.46
C LEU A 97 10.83 -4.02 -10.99
N VAL A 98 10.51 -5.22 -10.51
CA VAL A 98 10.18 -5.43 -9.08
C VAL A 98 11.40 -5.15 -8.20
N ARG A 99 12.60 -5.58 -8.60
CA ARG A 99 13.84 -5.28 -7.86
C ARG A 99 14.13 -3.79 -7.84
N GLU A 100 14.02 -3.11 -8.98
CA GLU A 100 14.20 -1.66 -9.09
C GLU A 100 13.22 -0.91 -8.18
N LEU A 101 11.95 -1.30 -8.20
CA LEU A 101 10.92 -0.70 -7.34
C LEU A 101 11.26 -0.87 -5.85
N PHE A 102 11.70 -2.06 -5.42
CA PHE A 102 12.09 -2.29 -4.03
C PHE A 102 13.32 -1.48 -3.63
N ILE A 103 14.33 -1.37 -4.50
CA ILE A 103 15.51 -0.53 -4.24
C ILE A 103 15.10 0.94 -4.14
N TYR A 104 14.22 1.40 -5.03
CA TYR A 104 13.72 2.78 -4.99
C TYR A 104 13.00 3.10 -3.68
N VAL A 105 12.03 2.27 -3.27
CA VAL A 105 11.30 2.44 -2.01
C VAL A 105 12.24 2.39 -0.82
N MET A 106 13.20 1.46 -0.80
CA MET A 106 14.21 1.38 0.25
C MET A 106 15.09 2.64 0.29
N GLY A 107 15.47 3.18 -0.87
CA GLY A 107 16.20 4.43 -1.00
C GLY A 107 15.47 5.61 -0.35
N LEU A 108 14.17 5.75 -0.61
CA LEU A 108 13.33 6.77 0.02
C LEU A 108 13.24 6.61 1.55
N VAL A 109 13.12 5.38 2.04
CA VAL A 109 13.09 5.09 3.49
C VAL A 109 14.43 5.44 4.14
N LEU A 110 15.55 5.10 3.52
CA LEU A 110 16.89 5.43 4.01
C LEU A 110 17.15 6.94 3.99
N GLU A 111 16.70 7.64 2.95
CA GLU A 111 16.76 9.10 2.89
C GLU A 111 15.93 9.74 4.00
N TRP A 112 14.71 9.23 4.26
CA TRP A 112 13.91 9.66 5.41
C TRP A 112 14.64 9.42 6.73
N ILE A 113 15.26 8.25 6.95
CA ILE A 113 16.05 7.99 8.16
C ILE A 113 17.18 9.01 8.30
N LYS A 114 17.92 9.28 7.22
CA LYS A 114 19.01 10.25 7.20
C LYS A 114 18.51 11.66 7.57
N ASN A 115 17.40 12.09 6.98
CA ASN A 115 16.80 13.40 7.23
C ASN A 115 16.25 13.55 8.65
N ASN A 116 15.94 12.44 9.33
CA ASN A 116 15.48 12.41 10.72
C ASN A 116 16.62 12.19 11.73
N GLY A 117 17.88 12.46 11.36
CA GLY A 117 19.03 12.38 12.26
C GLY A 117 19.77 11.02 12.23
N GLY A 118 19.49 10.18 11.24
CA GLY A 118 20.21 8.95 10.98
C GLY A 118 20.02 7.86 12.05
N ALA A 119 20.94 6.89 12.08
CA ALA A 119 20.84 5.72 12.95
C ALA A 119 20.80 6.09 14.45
N ALA A 120 21.57 7.10 14.88
CA ALA A 120 21.59 7.54 16.27
C ALA A 120 20.24 8.09 16.74
N ALA A 121 19.52 8.82 15.88
CA ALA A 121 18.16 9.27 16.18
C ALA A 121 17.17 8.10 16.24
N MET A 122 17.25 7.14 15.31
CA MET A 122 16.40 5.94 15.34
C MET A 122 16.64 5.09 16.59
N GLU A 123 17.89 5.04 17.04
CA GLU A 123 18.24 4.47 18.33
C GLU A 123 17.51 5.24 19.44
N LYS A 124 17.75 6.55 19.61
CA LYS A 124 17.08 7.34 20.65
C LYS A 124 15.55 7.14 20.67
N LEU A 125 14.90 7.18 19.51
CA LEU A 125 13.45 6.98 19.38
C LEU A 125 13.02 5.58 19.83
N SER A 126 13.74 4.53 19.43
CA SER A 126 13.42 3.17 19.84
C SER A 126 13.65 2.93 21.34
N SER A 127 14.62 3.59 21.97
CA SER A 127 14.76 3.57 23.44
C SER A 127 13.52 4.17 24.09
N ILE A 128 13.14 5.39 23.70
CA ILE A 128 11.98 6.10 24.26
C ILE A 128 10.71 5.26 24.13
N LYS A 129 10.43 4.76 22.91
CA LYS A 129 9.22 3.97 22.63
C LYS A 129 9.17 2.67 23.41
N SER A 130 10.26 1.89 23.40
CA SER A 130 10.27 0.60 24.09
C SER A 130 10.22 0.74 25.61
N GLN A 131 10.93 1.73 26.16
CA GLN A 131 10.92 1.98 27.61
C GLN A 131 9.52 2.33 28.10
N MET A 132 8.76 3.13 27.35
CA MET A 132 7.38 3.49 27.70
C MET A 132 6.47 2.26 27.91
N ILE A 133 6.67 1.21 27.12
CA ILE A 133 5.91 -0.03 27.24
C ILE A 133 6.49 -0.93 28.33
N TYR A 134 7.82 -1.08 28.40
CA TYR A 134 8.46 -1.90 29.42
C TYR A 134 8.26 -1.36 30.83
N ASP A 135 8.25 -0.04 31.03
CA ASP A 135 7.93 0.59 32.31
C ASP A 135 6.54 0.18 32.80
N ILE A 136 5.55 0.11 31.90
CA ILE A 136 4.20 -0.35 32.27
C ILE A 136 4.23 -1.82 32.64
N ILE A 137 4.92 -2.66 31.85
CA ILE A 137 5.03 -4.09 32.10
C ILE A 137 5.68 -4.35 33.47
N ASP A 138 6.82 -3.73 33.73
CA ASP A 138 7.61 -3.97 34.94
C ASP A 138 6.95 -3.41 36.20
N ASN A 139 6.12 -2.36 36.08
CA ASN A 139 5.35 -1.80 37.20
C ASN A 139 3.91 -2.35 37.31
N SER A 140 3.53 -3.32 36.49
CA SER A 140 2.17 -3.90 36.47
C SER A 140 1.90 -4.91 37.59
N GLN A 141 2.86 -5.15 38.49
CA GLN A 141 2.77 -6.12 39.57
C GLN A 141 2.39 -7.53 39.09
N GLY A 142 2.89 -7.93 37.91
CA GLY A 142 2.67 -9.25 37.32
C GLY A 142 1.42 -9.39 36.46
N PHE A 143 0.62 -8.32 36.31
CA PHE A 143 -0.52 -8.34 35.39
C PHE A 143 -0.08 -8.41 33.92
N TYR A 144 0.94 -7.64 33.54
CA TYR A 144 1.62 -7.78 32.26
C TYR A 144 2.97 -8.48 32.48
N VAL A 145 3.23 -9.55 31.73
CA VAL A 145 4.47 -10.32 31.89
C VAL A 145 5.18 -10.49 30.56
N CYS A 146 6.35 -9.87 30.42
CA CYS A 146 7.28 -10.14 29.34
C CYS A 146 8.12 -11.38 29.68
N PRO A 147 8.13 -12.44 28.84
CA PRO A 147 8.88 -13.66 29.13
C PRO A 147 10.40 -13.53 28.90
N VAL A 148 10.87 -12.39 28.39
CA VAL A 148 12.28 -12.18 28.02
C VAL A 148 13.05 -11.53 29.17
N GLU A 149 14.22 -12.08 29.49
CA GLU A 149 15.16 -11.50 30.47
C GLU A 149 15.44 -10.02 30.16
N PRO A 150 15.42 -9.11 31.16
CA PRO A 150 15.53 -7.67 30.94
C PRO A 150 16.69 -7.22 30.05
N ARG A 151 17.88 -7.80 30.25
CA ARG A 151 19.09 -7.50 29.46
C ARG A 151 19.00 -7.87 27.97
N ASN A 152 18.08 -8.78 27.62
CA ASN A 152 17.92 -9.33 26.26
C ASN A 152 16.63 -8.84 25.59
N ARG A 153 15.90 -7.90 26.22
CA ARG A 153 14.63 -7.40 25.72
C ARG A 153 14.84 -6.62 24.42
N SER A 154 13.98 -6.90 23.44
CA SER A 154 14.02 -6.21 22.16
C SER A 154 13.39 -4.82 22.27
N ARG A 155 14.04 -3.83 21.66
CA ARG A 155 13.47 -2.49 21.50
C ARG A 155 12.47 -2.38 20.34
N MET A 156 12.37 -3.45 19.54
CA MET A 156 11.54 -3.50 18.33
C MET A 156 10.29 -4.35 18.53
N ASN A 157 10.38 -5.50 19.19
CA ASN A 157 9.27 -6.43 19.32
C ASN A 157 9.10 -6.81 20.79
N ILE A 158 8.02 -6.34 21.40
CA ILE A 158 7.75 -6.53 22.82
C ILE A 158 6.64 -7.57 22.97
N PRO A 159 6.97 -8.86 23.17
CA PRO A 159 6.00 -9.88 23.53
C PRO A 159 5.64 -9.76 25.01
N PHE A 160 4.37 -9.90 25.35
CA PHE A 160 3.92 -10.00 26.74
C PHE A 160 2.63 -10.80 26.86
N ARG A 161 2.44 -11.38 28.04
CA ARG A 161 1.22 -12.09 28.46
C ARG A 161 0.41 -11.18 29.40
N ILE A 162 -0.88 -11.44 29.51
CA ILE A 162 -1.79 -10.72 30.42
C ILE A 162 -2.31 -11.66 31.51
N GLY A 163 -2.47 -11.18 32.73
CA GLY A 163 -2.99 -11.90 33.89
C GLY A 163 -1.91 -12.69 34.65
N SER A 164 -1.06 -13.45 33.94
CA SER A 164 0.07 -14.15 34.53
C SER A 164 1.18 -14.44 33.52
N ALA A 165 2.31 -15.01 33.97
CA ALA A 165 3.39 -15.47 33.09
C ALA A 165 2.95 -16.52 32.06
N LYS A 166 1.88 -17.29 32.35
CA LYS A 166 1.30 -18.26 31.41
C LYS A 166 0.26 -17.63 30.47
N GLY A 167 -0.17 -16.41 30.76
CA GLY A 167 -1.28 -15.72 30.13
C GLY A 167 -2.65 -16.19 30.58
N ASP A 168 -3.63 -15.33 30.37
CA ASP A 168 -5.06 -15.58 30.52
C ASP A 168 -5.73 -15.29 29.17
N ASP A 169 -6.18 -16.34 28.49
CA ASP A 169 -6.73 -16.24 27.13
C ASP A 169 -7.98 -15.34 27.07
N ALA A 170 -8.79 -15.29 28.13
CA ALA A 170 -9.99 -14.46 28.17
C ALA A 170 -9.62 -12.98 28.30
N LEU A 171 -8.66 -12.65 29.16
CA LEU A 171 -8.14 -11.28 29.27
C LEU A 171 -7.38 -10.85 28.01
N GLU A 172 -6.54 -11.73 27.44
CA GLU A 172 -5.80 -11.46 26.20
C GLU A 172 -6.75 -11.22 25.03
N LYS A 173 -7.81 -12.03 24.89
CA LYS A 173 -8.85 -11.78 23.89
C LYS A 173 -9.55 -10.44 24.11
N ARG A 174 -9.95 -10.14 25.36
CA ARG A 174 -10.63 -8.88 25.67
C ARG A 174 -9.73 -7.66 25.41
N PHE A 175 -8.43 -7.77 25.71
CA PHE A 175 -7.44 -6.74 25.39
C PHE A 175 -7.38 -6.47 23.89
N LEU A 176 -7.31 -7.52 23.07
CA LEU A 176 -7.29 -7.39 21.61
C LEU A 176 -8.60 -6.81 21.05
N ASP A 177 -9.76 -7.25 21.56
CA ASP A 177 -11.06 -6.74 21.14
C ASP A 177 -11.18 -5.23 21.45
N LYS A 178 -10.76 -4.79 22.65
CA LYS A 178 -10.74 -3.38 23.04
C LYS A 178 -9.72 -2.55 22.28
N ALA A 179 -8.54 -3.12 21.99
CA ALA A 179 -7.57 -2.46 21.14
C ALA A 179 -8.12 -2.21 19.72
N LEU A 180 -8.86 -3.19 19.17
CA LEU A 180 -9.50 -3.07 17.86
C LEU A 180 -10.58 -1.97 17.84
N GLU A 181 -11.40 -1.85 18.90
CA GLU A 181 -12.37 -0.74 19.05
C GLU A 181 -11.68 0.64 19.03
N LEU A 182 -10.43 0.72 19.49
CA LEU A 182 -9.60 1.93 19.47
C LEU A 182 -8.75 2.06 18.19
N ASN A 183 -9.03 1.27 17.16
CA ASN A 183 -8.29 1.21 15.89
C ASN A 183 -6.81 0.83 16.03
N MET A 184 -6.44 0.10 17.08
CA MET A 184 -5.11 -0.48 17.25
C MET A 184 -5.11 -1.95 16.82
N ILE A 185 -4.50 -2.22 15.67
CA ILE A 185 -4.47 -3.56 15.05
C ILE A 185 -3.07 -4.19 15.12
N SER A 186 -2.97 -5.46 14.70
CA SER A 186 -1.69 -6.20 14.60
C SER A 186 -0.93 -6.39 15.92
N LEU A 187 -1.65 -6.34 17.06
CA LEU A 187 -1.10 -6.58 18.40
C LEU A 187 -1.14 -8.05 18.83
N LYS A 188 -1.82 -8.93 18.09
CA LYS A 188 -1.91 -10.36 18.45
C LYS A 188 -0.52 -11.01 18.38
N GLY A 189 -0.15 -11.70 19.45
CA GLY A 189 1.10 -12.45 19.55
C GLY A 189 1.21 -13.57 18.52
N HIS A 190 2.43 -14.08 18.33
CA HIS A 190 2.66 -15.17 17.39
C HIS A 190 1.97 -16.46 17.87
N ARG A 191 1.46 -17.26 16.93
CA ARG A 191 0.74 -18.52 17.19
C ARG A 191 1.49 -19.51 18.10
N SER A 192 2.82 -19.48 18.13
CA SER A 192 3.64 -20.37 18.96
C SER A 192 3.86 -19.88 20.39
N VAL A 193 3.56 -18.61 20.69
CA VAL A 193 3.81 -17.99 22.01
C VAL A 193 2.52 -17.54 22.67
N GLY A 194 1.47 -17.26 21.90
CA GLY A 194 0.24 -16.65 22.40
C GLY A 194 0.45 -15.20 22.82
N GLY A 195 -0.46 -14.66 23.62
CA GLY A 195 -0.33 -13.31 24.17
C GLY A 195 -0.41 -12.19 23.15
N ILE A 196 0.26 -11.10 23.51
CA ILE A 196 0.30 -9.84 22.79
C ILE A 196 1.73 -9.57 22.34
N ARG A 197 1.88 -8.92 21.18
CA ARG A 197 3.17 -8.42 20.69
C ARG A 197 3.01 -7.01 20.15
N ALA A 198 3.69 -6.05 20.77
CA ALA A 198 3.81 -4.70 20.24
C ALA A 198 5.09 -4.58 19.39
N SER A 199 4.94 -4.28 18.10
CA SER A 199 6.06 -4.04 17.18
C SER A 199 6.26 -2.53 16.97
N LEU A 200 7.45 -2.02 17.30
CA LEU A 200 7.77 -0.60 17.46
C LEU A 200 8.84 -0.11 16.45
N TYR A 201 8.76 -0.56 15.20
CA TYR A 201 9.69 -0.18 14.12
C TYR A 201 9.80 1.34 13.94
N ASN A 202 10.79 1.79 13.16
CA ASN A 202 11.09 3.23 12.98
C ASN A 202 9.87 4.07 12.61
N ALA A 203 8.99 3.56 11.74
CA ALA A 203 7.79 4.28 11.28
C ALA A 203 6.65 4.36 12.31
N VAL A 204 6.67 3.54 13.37
CA VAL A 204 5.71 3.66 14.48
C VAL A 204 6.12 4.87 15.32
N THR A 205 5.25 5.87 15.43
CA THR A 205 5.61 7.14 16.06
C THR A 205 5.58 7.05 17.58
N ILE A 206 6.09 8.08 18.27
CA ILE A 206 5.99 8.15 19.74
C ILE A 206 4.53 8.29 20.17
N GLU A 207 3.74 9.06 19.43
CA GLU A 207 2.33 9.33 19.69
C GLU A 207 1.50 8.05 19.59
N ASP A 208 1.81 7.17 18.63
CA ASP A 208 1.15 5.86 18.53
C ASP A 208 1.46 4.98 19.74
N VAL A 209 2.71 4.99 20.21
CA VAL A 209 3.10 4.25 21.42
C VAL A 209 2.48 4.84 22.67
N GLN A 210 2.31 6.17 22.75
CA GLN A 210 1.60 6.83 23.85
C GLN A 210 0.15 6.41 23.93
N LYS A 211 -0.55 6.27 22.80
CA LYS A 211 -1.93 5.75 22.77
C LYS A 211 -1.99 4.32 23.30
N LEU A 212 -1.07 3.46 22.87
CA LEU A 212 -0.99 2.08 23.36
C LEU A 212 -0.67 2.04 24.86
N ALA A 213 0.28 2.85 25.32
CA ALA A 213 0.67 2.95 26.72
C ALA A 213 -0.50 3.41 27.61
N ALA A 214 -1.25 4.43 27.18
CA ALA A 214 -2.45 4.90 27.87
C ALA A 214 -3.53 3.81 27.93
N PHE A 215 -3.76 3.11 26.80
CA PHE A 215 -4.68 1.99 26.77
C PHE A 215 -4.26 0.86 27.73
N MET A 216 -2.99 0.49 27.76
CA MET A 216 -2.47 -0.55 28.67
C MET A 216 -2.68 -0.17 30.14
N LYS A 217 -2.42 1.09 30.52
CA LYS A 217 -2.67 1.57 31.89
C LYS A 217 -4.16 1.51 32.25
N ASN A 218 -5.03 2.02 31.39
CA ASN A 218 -6.48 1.98 31.62
C ASN A 218 -6.98 0.53 31.69
N PHE A 219 -6.47 -0.36 30.84
CA PHE A 219 -6.87 -1.77 30.83
C PHE A 219 -6.44 -2.48 32.11
N LEU A 220 -5.23 -2.20 32.61
CA LEU A 220 -4.74 -2.66 33.91
C LEU A 220 -5.67 -2.20 35.04
N GLU A 221 -5.95 -0.90 35.15
CA GLU A 221 -6.82 -0.33 36.20
C GLU A 221 -8.23 -0.95 36.22
N MET A 222 -8.79 -1.28 35.04
CA MET A 222 -10.12 -1.88 34.94
C MET A 222 -10.18 -3.37 35.33
N HIS A 223 -9.05 -4.07 35.34
CA HIS A 223 -9.01 -5.54 35.45
C HIS A 223 -8.03 -6.08 36.49
N GLN A 224 -7.25 -5.22 37.14
CA GLN A 224 -6.40 -5.57 38.26
C GLN A 224 -7.26 -5.59 39.52
N LEU A 225 -7.51 -6.79 40.05
CA LEU A 225 -8.16 -7.02 41.34
C LEU A 225 -7.19 -6.78 42.50
#